data_AF-J1L393-F1
#
_entry.id   AF-J1L393-F1
#
_cell.length_a   1.000
_cell.length_b   1.000
_cell.length_c   1.000
_cell.angle_alpha   90.00
_cell.angle_beta   90.00
_cell.angle_gamma   90.00
#
_symmetry.space_group_name_H-M   'P 1'
#
loop_
_entity.id
_entity.type
_entity.pdbx_description
1 polymer ?
#
loop_
_entity_poly.entity_id
_entity_poly.type
_entity_poly.pdbx_seq_one_letter_code
_entity_poly.pdbx_strand_id
1 'polypeptide(L)'
;MKELFDRIRSEDLTAALREEVVRTYRDRGRKALAAVDAGAVRRYLDFFVVSGRTAEYVVEDDFCTCKDFTYRGGCCWHILAVRIALASDCFERREEWYIDHLQGDGITTNNIMNNSE
;
A
#
# COMPACT_ATOMS: atom_id res chain seq x y z
N MET A 1 -2.94 -19.19 -5.59
CA MET A 1 -2.65 -17.86 -5.04
C MET A 1 -3.92 -17.12 -4.61
N LYS A 2 -4.96 -17.04 -5.45
CA LYS A 2 -6.29 -16.52 -5.05
C LYS A 2 -6.81 -17.20 -3.76
N GLU A 3 -6.71 -18.52 -3.70
CA GLU A 3 -7.03 -19.35 -2.52
C GLU A 3 -6.50 -18.79 -1.18
N LEU A 4 -5.25 -18.29 -1.12
CA LEU A 4 -4.69 -17.77 0.13
C LEU A 4 -5.37 -16.47 0.56
N PHE A 5 -5.58 -15.54 -0.36
CA PHE A 5 -6.23 -14.26 -0.08
C PHE A 5 -7.73 -14.41 0.11
N ASP A 6 -8.36 -15.36 -0.58
CA ASP A 6 -9.77 -15.69 -0.38
C ASP A 6 -10.00 -16.27 1.01
N ARG A 7 -9.07 -17.12 1.50
CA ARG A 7 -9.09 -17.57 2.89
C ARG A 7 -8.89 -16.43 3.89
N ILE A 8 -7.90 -15.56 3.67
CA ILE A 8 -7.71 -14.36 4.52
C ILE A 8 -9.01 -13.52 4.59
N ARG A 9 -9.76 -13.44 3.48
CA ARG A 9 -11.06 -12.73 3.44
C ARG A 9 -12.17 -13.45 4.21
N SER A 10 -12.15 -14.77 4.27
CA SER A 10 -13.20 -15.55 4.93
C SER A 10 -12.98 -15.78 6.41
N GLU A 11 -11.73 -15.92 6.87
CA GLU A 11 -11.38 -16.33 8.24
C GLU A 11 -10.48 -15.34 8.98
N ASP A 12 -10.34 -14.11 8.47
CA ASP A 12 -9.39 -13.08 8.90
C ASP A 12 -7.92 -13.53 8.82
N LEU A 13 -6.99 -12.61 9.05
CA LEU A 13 -5.55 -12.90 8.98
C LEU A 13 -5.07 -13.68 10.23
N THR A 14 -5.38 -14.98 10.31
CA THR A 14 -4.96 -15.85 11.43
C THR A 14 -3.44 -16.07 11.48
N ALA A 15 -2.92 -16.54 12.62
CA ALA A 15 -1.50 -16.88 12.75
C ALA A 15 -1.04 -17.94 11.74
N ALA A 16 -1.88 -18.95 11.46
CA ALA A 16 -1.60 -19.97 10.47
C ALA A 16 -1.49 -19.39 9.05
N LEU A 17 -2.39 -18.47 8.69
CA LEU A 17 -2.33 -17.76 7.41
C LEU A 17 -1.11 -16.86 7.29
N ARG A 18 -0.72 -16.17 8.37
CA ARG A 18 0.53 -15.39 8.42
C ARG A 18 1.76 -16.26 8.16
N GLU A 19 1.85 -17.43 8.78
CA GLU A 19 2.93 -18.38 8.52
C GLU A 19 2.94 -18.87 7.07
N GLU A 20 1.77 -19.14 6.49
CA GLU A 20 1.63 -19.55 5.10
C GLU A 20 2.10 -18.47 4.11
N VAL A 21 1.76 -17.21 4.39
CA VAL A 21 2.26 -16.03 3.64
C VAL A 21 3.78 -15.98 3.70
N VAL A 22 4.40 -16.12 4.88
CA VAL A 22 5.86 -16.11 5.02
C VAL A 22 6.50 -17.31 4.33
N ARG A 23 5.90 -18.50 4.39
CA ARG A 23 6.42 -19.69 3.71
C ARG A 23 6.41 -19.52 2.19
N THR A 24 5.35 -18.90 1.66
CA THR A 24 5.15 -18.72 0.21
C THR A 24 6.02 -17.61 -0.35
N TYR A 25 6.02 -16.44 0.30
CA TYR A 25 6.66 -15.22 -0.20
C TYR A 25 7.99 -14.89 0.49
N ARG A 26 8.42 -15.72 1.45
CA ARG A 26 9.66 -15.57 2.21
C ARG A 26 9.77 -14.18 2.85
N ASP A 27 10.90 -13.51 2.66
CA ASP A 27 11.18 -12.18 3.21
C ASP A 27 10.16 -11.12 2.76
N ARG A 28 9.63 -11.24 1.53
CA ARG A 28 8.58 -10.33 1.04
C ARG A 28 7.31 -10.47 1.85
N GLY A 29 6.92 -11.70 2.18
CA GLY A 29 5.78 -11.99 3.05
C GLY A 29 5.94 -11.40 4.44
N ARG A 30 7.13 -11.55 5.03
CA ARG A 30 7.43 -10.98 6.35
C ARG A 30 7.33 -9.45 6.36
N LYS A 31 7.89 -8.79 5.34
CA LYS A 31 7.83 -7.32 5.19
C LYS A 31 6.40 -6.83 4.97
N ALA A 32 5.64 -7.53 4.13
CA ALA A 32 4.25 -7.20 3.84
C ALA A 32 3.39 -7.27 5.11
N LEU A 33 3.50 -8.37 5.87
CA LEU A 33 2.78 -8.52 7.14
C LEU A 33 3.16 -7.43 8.14
N ALA A 34 4.45 -7.14 8.30
CA ALA A 34 4.90 -6.08 9.20
C ALA A 34 4.33 -4.70 8.81
N ALA A 35 4.18 -4.42 7.52
CA ALA A 35 3.57 -3.18 7.05
C ALA A 35 2.06 -3.12 7.32
N VAL A 36 1.35 -4.23 7.16
CA VAL A 36 -0.07 -4.33 7.52
C VAL A 36 -0.25 -4.14 9.04
N ASP A 37 0.58 -4.80 9.85
CA ASP A 37 0.55 -4.69 11.32
C ASP A 37 0.84 -3.27 11.80
N ALA A 38 1.70 -2.55 11.08
CA ALA A 38 2.05 -1.17 11.37
C ALA A 38 1.02 -0.14 10.85
N GLY A 39 -0.07 -0.57 10.19
CA GLY A 39 -1.03 0.34 9.57
C GLY A 39 -0.43 1.17 8.43
N ALA A 40 0.64 0.69 7.81
CA ALA A 40 1.39 1.43 6.79
C ALA A 40 0.74 1.42 5.40
N VAL A 41 -0.44 0.80 5.26
CA VAL A 41 -1.21 0.73 4.02
C VAL A 41 -2.38 1.69 4.09
N ARG A 42 -2.36 2.72 3.24
CA ARG A 42 -3.42 3.73 3.11
C ARG A 42 -4.13 3.58 1.78
N ARG A 43 -5.45 3.71 1.79
CA ARG A 43 -6.28 3.80 0.58
C ARG A 43 -6.73 5.24 0.42
N TYR A 44 -6.29 5.87 -0.65
CA TYR A 44 -6.79 7.16 -1.11
C TYR A 44 -7.97 6.95 -2.09
N LEU A 45 -8.58 8.03 -2.54
CA LEU A 45 -9.69 7.98 -3.49
C LEU A 45 -9.29 7.42 -4.87
N ASP A 46 -8.02 7.55 -5.23
CA ASP A 46 -7.40 7.13 -6.48
C ASP A 46 -6.71 5.75 -6.37
N PHE A 47 -5.81 5.57 -5.39
CA PHE A 47 -4.98 4.36 -5.28
C PHE A 47 -4.54 4.03 -3.84
N PHE A 48 -3.79 2.93 -3.69
CA PHE A 48 -3.15 2.61 -2.43
C PHE A 48 -1.76 3.24 -2.33
N VAL A 49 -1.41 3.67 -1.13
CA VAL A 49 -0.08 4.17 -0.79
C VAL A 49 0.45 3.33 0.36
N VAL A 50 1.64 2.77 0.19
CA VAL A 50 2.33 2.01 1.22
C VAL A 50 3.52 2.81 1.72
N SER A 51 3.54 3.14 3.01
CA SER A 51 4.70 3.75 3.65
C SER A 51 5.79 2.70 3.82
N GLY A 52 6.88 2.86 3.07
CA GLY A 52 8.10 2.10 3.30
C GLY A 52 9.00 2.78 4.34
N ARG A 53 10.21 2.23 4.53
CA ARG A 53 11.19 2.79 5.47
C ARG A 53 11.75 4.14 5.07
N THR A 54 11.75 4.45 3.78
CA THR A 54 12.48 5.59 3.21
C THR A 54 11.59 6.56 2.44
N ALA A 55 10.45 6.09 1.97
CA ALA A 55 9.55 6.80 1.08
C ALA A 55 8.19 6.10 1.06
N GLU A 56 7.22 6.79 0.50
CA GLU A 56 5.92 6.25 0.16
C GLU A 56 5.93 5.66 -1.25
N TYR A 57 5.15 4.60 -1.44
CA TYR A 57 5.06 3.91 -2.71
C TYR A 57 3.60 3.77 -3.11
N VAL A 58 3.29 4.29 -4.30
CA VAL A 58 1.97 4.15 -4.92
C VAL A 58 1.85 2.73 -5.46
N VAL A 59 0.71 2.10 -5.16
CA VAL A 59 0.34 0.75 -5.55
C VAL A 59 -1.07 0.78 -6.14
N GLU A 60 -1.20 0.24 -7.34
CA GLU A 60 -2.47 0.07 -8.04
C GLU A 60 -2.46 -1.32 -8.68
N ASP A 61 -3.40 -2.18 -8.27
CA ASP A 61 -3.50 -3.57 -8.68
C ASP A 61 -2.16 -4.36 -8.60
N ASP A 62 -1.53 -4.58 -9.75
CA ASP A 62 -0.28 -5.33 -9.92
C ASP A 62 0.93 -4.42 -10.23
N PHE A 63 0.77 -3.10 -10.05
CA PHE A 63 1.79 -2.10 -10.28
C PHE A 63 2.25 -1.47 -8.97
N CYS A 64 3.56 -1.17 -8.89
CA CYS A 64 4.14 -0.43 -7.77
C CYS A 64 5.27 0.47 -8.25
N THR A 65 5.38 1.67 -7.68
CA THR A 65 6.45 2.64 -8.01
C THR A 65 7.80 2.32 -7.36
N CYS A 66 7.94 1.21 -6.64
CA CYS A 66 9.19 0.88 -5.97
C CYS A 66 10.25 0.32 -6.93
N LYS A 67 11.52 0.53 -6.57
CA LYS A 67 12.66 0.02 -7.34
C LYS A 67 12.62 -1.50 -7.54
N ASP A 68 12.17 -2.28 -6.54
CA ASP A 68 12.10 -3.76 -6.66
C ASP A 68 11.15 -4.17 -7.80
N PHE A 69 10.02 -3.47 -7.93
CA PHE A 69 9.09 -3.68 -9.05
C PHE A 69 9.73 -3.28 -10.38
N THR A 70 10.33 -2.08 -10.46
CA THR A 70 10.95 -1.57 -11.68
C THR A 70 12.06 -2.48 -12.21
N TYR A 71 12.91 -3.01 -11.33
CA TYR A 71 14.07 -3.81 -11.74
C TYR A 71 13.76 -5.28 -11.98
N ARG A 72 12.88 -5.89 -11.17
CA ARG A 72 12.63 -7.34 -11.24
C ARG A 72 11.34 -7.71 -11.95
N GLY A 73 10.39 -6.78 -12.03
CA GLY A 73 9.02 -7.05 -12.46
C GLY A 73 8.27 -7.97 -11.48
N GLY A 74 6.97 -7.74 -11.30
CA GLY A 74 6.07 -8.65 -10.58
C GLY A 74 5.85 -8.32 -9.10
N CYS A 75 5.54 -9.34 -8.29
CA CYS A 75 5.04 -9.16 -6.91
C CYS A 75 6.13 -8.70 -5.93
N CYS A 76 6.29 -7.39 -5.78
CA CYS A 76 7.07 -6.77 -4.71
C CYS A 76 6.33 -6.85 -3.37
N TRP A 77 7.02 -6.57 -2.26
CA TRP A 77 6.38 -6.68 -0.95
C TRP A 77 5.26 -5.63 -0.73
N HIS A 78 5.31 -4.47 -1.38
CA HIS A 78 4.26 -3.45 -1.28
C HIS A 78 2.94 -3.93 -1.91
N ILE A 79 3.00 -4.54 -3.09
CA ILE A 79 1.82 -5.16 -3.75
C ILE A 79 1.26 -6.26 -2.84
N LEU A 80 2.14 -7.07 -2.26
CA LEU A 80 1.73 -8.11 -1.32
C LEU A 80 1.06 -7.52 -0.07
N ALA A 81 1.58 -6.41 0.47
CA ALA A 81 0.99 -5.72 1.62
C ALA A 81 -0.43 -5.22 1.30
N VAL A 82 -0.61 -4.57 0.15
CA VAL A 82 -1.94 -4.11 -0.31
C VAL A 82 -2.91 -5.28 -0.49
N ARG A 83 -2.46 -6.40 -1.09
CA ARG A 83 -3.30 -7.59 -1.26
C ARG A 83 -3.73 -8.21 0.07
N ILE A 84 -2.82 -8.29 1.03
CA ILE A 84 -3.15 -8.79 2.37
C ILE A 84 -4.10 -7.83 3.06
N ALA A 85 -3.80 -6.52 3.07
CA ALA A 85 -4.63 -5.50 3.67
C ALA A 85 -6.05 -5.47 3.09
N LEU A 86 -6.19 -5.56 1.76
CA LEU A 86 -7.47 -5.67 1.08
C LEU A 86 -8.23 -6.94 1.47
N ALA A 87 -7.53 -8.06 1.59
CA ALA A 87 -8.15 -9.32 1.96
C ALA A 87 -8.63 -9.30 3.42
N SER A 88 -7.89 -8.66 4.34
CA SER A 88 -8.20 -8.63 5.77
C SER A 88 -8.88 -7.33 6.26
N ASP A 89 -9.32 -6.46 5.34
CA ASP A 89 -9.78 -5.08 5.62
C ASP A 89 -8.87 -4.27 6.59
N CYS A 90 -7.56 -4.53 6.57
CA CYS A 90 -6.57 -3.91 7.45
C CYS A 90 -5.81 -2.79 6.71
N PHE A 91 -6.50 -1.70 6.39
CA PHE A 91 -5.91 -0.50 5.82
C PHE A 91 -6.61 0.75 6.31
N GLU A 92 -5.89 1.85 6.28
CA GLU A 92 -6.45 3.15 6.62
C GLU A 92 -7.13 3.76 5.38
N ARG A 93 -8.41 4.12 5.49
CA ARG A 93 -9.14 4.83 4.45
C ARG A 93 -8.94 6.33 4.62
N ARG A 94 -8.50 6.99 3.55
CA ARG A 94 -8.35 8.45 3.46
C ARG A 94 -9.37 8.98 2.48
N GLU A 95 -10.21 9.91 2.94
CA GLU A 95 -11.21 10.61 2.11
C GLU A 95 -10.60 11.83 1.41
N GLU A 96 -9.35 11.70 0.94
CA GLU A 96 -8.60 12.76 0.27
C GLU A 96 -7.95 12.20 -1.00
N TRP A 97 -7.64 13.08 -1.95
CA TRP A 97 -6.82 12.71 -3.11
C TRP A 97 -5.34 12.73 -2.73
N TYR A 98 -4.53 11.84 -3.29
CA TYR A 98 -3.11 11.81 -2.95
C TYR A 98 -2.39 13.13 -3.32
N ILE A 99 -2.86 13.82 -4.36
CA ILE A 99 -2.30 15.12 -4.75
C ILE A 99 -2.50 16.19 -3.68
N ASP A 100 -3.62 16.17 -2.96
CA ASP A 100 -3.90 17.13 -1.88
C ASP A 100 -2.96 16.87 -0.69
N HIS A 101 -2.71 15.59 -0.39
CA HIS A 101 -1.73 15.17 0.60
C HIS A 101 -0.32 15.67 0.27
N LEU A 102 0.11 15.55 -1.00
CA LEU A 102 1.41 16.07 -1.44
C LEU A 102 1.53 17.60 -1.36
N GLN A 103 0.43 18.33 -1.57
CA GLN A 103 0.42 19.80 -1.48
C GLN A 103 0.42 20.29 -0.03
N GLY A 104 -0.16 19.53 0.89
CA GLY A 104 -0.16 19.81 2.33
C GLY A 104 1.24 19.80 2.97
N ASP A 105 2.16 19.00 2.44
CA ASP A 105 3.54 18.88 2.93
C ASP A 105 4.49 19.96 2.39
N GLY A 106 3.99 20.87 1.54
CA GLY A 106 4.68 22.11 1.19
C GLY A 106 4.43 22.60 -0.22
N ILE A 107 3.30 23.28 -0.45
CA ILE A 107 3.20 24.53 -1.24
C ILE A 107 2.02 25.32 -0.66
N THR A 108 2.29 26.46 -0.03
CA THR A 108 1.25 27.49 0.11
C THR A 108 0.91 27.97 -1.29
N THR A 109 -0.30 27.69 -1.77
CA THR A 109 -0.81 28.18 -3.06
C THR A 109 -1.07 29.69 -3.10
N ASN A 110 -0.47 30.47 -2.19
CA ASN A 110 -0.44 31.93 -2.28
C ASN A 110 0.60 32.39 -3.32
N ASN A 111 0.35 32.13 -4.61
CA ASN A 111 0.85 33.02 -5.68
C ASN A 111 0.30 32.78 -7.10
N ILE A 112 -0.93 32.29 -7.28
CA ILE A 112 -1.56 32.29 -8.62
C ILE A 112 -3.02 32.75 -8.52
N MET A 113 -3.27 33.96 -8.01
CA MET A 113 -4.45 34.76 -8.33
C MET A 113 -4.14 36.23 -7.98
N ASN A 114 -3.41 36.91 -8.85
CA ASN A 114 -3.43 38.38 -8.98
C ASN A 114 -2.86 38.73 -10.35
N ASN A 115 -3.69 38.54 -11.38
CA ASN A 115 -3.56 39.21 -12.68
C ASN A 115 -4.96 39.29 -13.29
N SER A 116 -5.76 40.18 -12.71
CA SER A 116 -6.96 40.73 -13.34
C SER A 116 -7.32 42.03 -12.63
N GLU A 117 -6.54 43.08 -12.94
CA GLU A 117 -7.01 44.47 -13.09
C GLU A 117 -6.31 45.07 -14.31
#